data_AF-A0A2D6HZ13-F1
#
_entry.id   AF-A0A2D6HZ13-F1
#
_cell.length_a   1.000
_cell.length_b   1.000
_cell.length_c   1.000
_cell.angle_alpha   90.00
_cell.angle_beta   90.00
_cell.angle_gamma   90.00
#
_symmetry.space_group_name_H-M   'P 1'
#
loop_
_entity.id
_entity.type
_entity.pdbx_description
1 polymer ?
#
loop_
_entity_poly.entity_id
_entity_poly.type
_entity_poly.pdbx_seq_one_letter_code
_entity_poly.pdbx_strand_id
1 'polypeptide(L)'
;MANTYFGRDSYILLDKVTSSDGAYGTATADYIIANPLIGTTIQRTIEKTPRPHLVTGANNRRSHFVASDNVGGTFTIEANYSTIGLILKHALGAGSTSAGTPNTHSYTMAAALPDNGLTASIVRGSGGTGEIIEGVRIASMTFTSNSAEVATLECEVIGETSNVTTTDGSETRADASTDATLIAAIPDDPVLHHHMTGGTFAFDGEAVSVRSVTVTINNGIAR
;
A
#
# COMPACT_ATOMS: atom_id res chain seq x y z
N MET A 1 -4.40 -22.93 3.19
CA MET A 1 -5.44 -22.71 4.23
C MET A 1 -6.36 -21.58 3.76
N ALA A 2 -7.58 -21.44 4.30
CA ALA A 2 -8.42 -20.28 3.98
C ALA A 2 -7.86 -19.03 4.67
N ASN A 3 -7.59 -17.96 3.92
CA ASN A 3 -7.16 -16.69 4.51
C ASN A 3 -8.32 -16.06 5.29
N THR A 4 -8.08 -15.73 6.55
CA THR A 4 -9.04 -14.97 7.35
C THR A 4 -8.88 -13.50 7.01
N TYR A 5 -9.89 -12.93 6.35
CA TYR A 5 -9.90 -11.51 5.99
C TYR A 5 -10.07 -10.60 7.21
N PHE A 6 -9.45 -9.43 7.17
CA PHE A 6 -9.48 -8.43 8.22
C PHE A 6 -10.85 -7.74 8.28
N GLY A 7 -11.66 -8.05 9.29
CA GLY A 7 -13.00 -7.50 9.37
C GLY A 7 -13.88 -7.91 8.19
N ARG A 8 -15.19 -7.66 8.29
CA ARG A 8 -16.10 -7.95 7.18
C ARG A 8 -16.02 -6.80 6.18
N ASP A 9 -15.79 -7.12 4.90
CA ASP A 9 -15.80 -6.17 3.79
C ASP A 9 -14.74 -5.05 3.89
N SER A 10 -13.59 -5.31 4.52
CA SER A 10 -12.46 -4.37 4.52
C SER A 10 -11.60 -4.53 3.27
N TYR A 11 -11.16 -3.41 2.71
CA TYR A 11 -10.35 -3.38 1.51
C TYR A 11 -9.42 -2.17 1.48
N ILE A 12 -8.40 -2.26 0.64
CA ILE A 12 -7.51 -1.15 0.28
C ILE A 12 -7.66 -0.83 -1.20
N LEU A 13 -7.83 0.45 -1.48
CA LEU A 13 -7.79 1.02 -2.81
C LEU A 13 -6.43 1.68 -3.00
N LEU A 14 -5.77 1.39 -4.11
CA LEU A 14 -4.50 2.00 -4.49
C LEU A 14 -4.64 2.65 -5.85
N ASP A 15 -4.17 3.88 -5.97
CA ASP A 15 -4.03 4.56 -7.25
C ASP A 15 -2.68 5.29 -7.33
N LYS A 16 -2.22 5.50 -8.57
CA LYS A 16 -1.07 6.37 -8.85
C LYS A 16 -1.49 7.83 -8.72
N VAL A 17 -0.60 8.69 -8.25
CA VAL A 17 -0.80 10.13 -8.42
C VAL A 17 -0.66 10.47 -9.91
N THR A 18 -1.75 10.96 -10.54
CA THR A 18 -1.86 11.11 -12.00
C THR A 18 -1.44 12.50 -12.52
N SER A 19 -0.89 13.38 -11.69
CA SER A 19 -0.36 14.65 -12.19
C SER A 19 0.90 14.42 -13.02
N SER A 20 0.87 14.88 -14.28
CA SER A 20 1.96 14.83 -15.25
C SER A 20 3.16 15.72 -14.89
N ASP A 21 3.13 16.37 -13.72
CA ASP A 21 4.10 17.38 -13.24
C ASP A 21 4.75 17.02 -11.90
N GLY A 22 4.88 15.73 -11.56
CA GLY A 22 5.75 15.32 -10.45
C GLY A 22 5.38 15.89 -9.07
N ALA A 23 4.15 16.37 -8.89
CA ALA A 23 3.70 16.93 -7.63
C ALA A 23 3.32 15.78 -6.69
N TYR A 24 4.31 15.30 -5.96
CA TYR A 24 4.12 14.58 -4.71
C TYR A 24 3.12 15.36 -3.81
N GLY A 25 2.11 14.67 -3.24
CA GLY A 25 1.13 15.30 -2.33
C GLY A 25 -0.18 15.79 -2.96
N THR A 26 -0.70 15.16 -4.03
CA THR A 26 -2.08 15.39 -4.49
C THR A 26 -2.80 14.06 -4.67
N ALA A 27 -3.80 13.76 -3.82
CA ALA A 27 -4.64 12.57 -4.00
C ALA A 27 -5.34 12.59 -5.37
N THR A 28 -5.32 11.44 -6.05
CA THR A 28 -6.24 11.17 -7.16
C THR A 28 -7.41 10.36 -6.61
N ALA A 29 -8.64 10.75 -6.91
CA ALA A 29 -9.87 10.12 -6.38
C ALA A 29 -10.37 8.96 -7.26
N ASP A 30 -9.67 8.63 -8.35
CA ASP A 30 -10.03 7.58 -9.30
C ASP A 30 -9.43 6.24 -8.85
N TYR A 31 -10.04 5.64 -7.83
CA TYR A 31 -9.62 4.34 -7.34
C TYR A 31 -10.04 3.24 -8.32
N ILE A 32 -9.07 2.55 -8.92
CA ILE A 32 -9.35 1.63 -10.03
C ILE A 32 -9.75 0.22 -9.54
N ILE A 33 -9.19 -0.27 -8.42
CA ILE A 33 -9.39 -1.67 -7.97
C ILE A 33 -9.38 -1.80 -6.44
N ALA A 34 -10.38 -2.48 -5.87
CA ALA A 34 -10.47 -2.83 -4.45
C ALA A 34 -9.76 -4.15 -4.14
N ASN A 35 -8.77 -4.14 -3.22
CA ASN A 35 -8.12 -5.36 -2.75
C ASN A 35 -8.61 -5.73 -1.35
N PRO A 36 -9.22 -6.90 -1.15
CA PRO A 36 -9.58 -7.39 0.17
C PRO A 36 -8.36 -7.43 1.10
N LEU A 37 -8.52 -6.88 2.30
CA LEU A 37 -7.44 -6.86 3.28
C LEU A 37 -7.42 -8.17 4.08
N ILE A 38 -6.26 -8.82 4.13
CA ILE A 38 -5.97 -9.88 5.10
C ILE A 38 -5.63 -9.24 6.45
N GLY A 39 -4.94 -8.10 6.44
CA GLY A 39 -4.53 -7.37 7.64
C GLY A 39 -4.10 -5.94 7.32
N THR A 40 -4.23 -5.04 8.29
CA THR A 40 -3.66 -3.69 8.20
C THR A 40 -3.34 -3.14 9.59
N THR A 41 -2.22 -2.43 9.70
CA THR A 41 -1.82 -1.62 10.87
C THR A 41 -1.62 -0.16 10.51
N ILE A 42 -1.88 0.22 9.25
CA ILE A 42 -1.74 1.60 8.81
C ILE A 42 -2.66 2.47 9.63
N GLN A 43 -2.12 3.59 10.12
CA GLN A 43 -2.86 4.58 10.87
C GLN A 43 -2.10 5.90 10.86
N ARG A 44 -2.83 7.01 10.97
CA ARG A 44 -2.27 8.31 11.34
C ARG A 44 -1.99 8.36 12.84
N THR A 45 -0.81 8.83 13.22
CA THR A 45 -0.38 8.97 14.61
C THR A 45 0.20 10.36 14.85
N ILE A 46 -0.29 11.05 15.87
CA ILE A 46 0.22 12.36 16.27
C ILE A 46 1.05 12.18 17.54
N GLU A 47 2.36 12.35 17.43
CA GLU A 47 3.26 12.38 18.57
C GLU A 47 3.36 13.82 19.11
N LYS A 48 3.16 14.00 20.42
CA LYS A 48 3.21 15.31 21.08
C LYS A 48 4.33 15.34 22.11
N THR A 49 5.39 16.08 21.82
CA THR A 49 6.52 16.27 22.74
C THR A 49 6.37 17.60 23.48
N PRO A 50 6.31 17.62 24.83
CA PRO A 50 6.24 18.85 25.61
C PRO A 50 7.49 19.70 25.39
N ARG A 51 7.34 21.03 25.23
CA ARG A 51 8.51 21.93 25.11
C ARG A 51 9.10 22.21 26.50
N PRO A 52 10.31 21.71 26.83
CA PRO A 52 10.84 21.81 28.19
C PRO A 52 11.31 23.23 28.58
N HIS A 53 11.62 24.09 27.61
CA HIS A 53 12.22 25.42 27.84
C HIS A 53 11.22 26.58 27.79
N LEU A 54 9.93 26.33 27.58
CA LEU A 54 8.92 27.39 27.58
C LEU A 54 8.44 27.64 29.02
N VAL A 55 9.04 28.64 29.67
CA VAL A 55 8.61 29.17 30.97
C VAL A 55 8.03 30.56 30.74
N THR A 56 6.74 30.63 30.44
CA THR A 56 6.02 31.91 30.41
C THR A 56 4.78 31.81 31.28
N GLY A 57 4.56 32.85 32.09
CA GLY A 57 3.57 32.89 33.17
C GLY A 57 2.11 32.68 32.73
N ALA A 58 1.29 32.39 33.74
CA ALA A 58 -0.18 32.22 33.75
C ALA A 58 -0.82 31.18 32.81
N ASN A 59 -0.14 30.69 31.77
CA ASN A 59 -0.69 29.71 30.83
C ASN A 59 -0.19 28.29 31.09
N ASN A 60 -1.11 27.33 30.97
CA ASN A 60 -0.91 25.94 31.38
C ASN A 60 0.07 25.22 30.44
N ARG A 61 1.16 24.65 30.98
CA ARG A 61 2.18 23.87 30.24
C ARG A 61 1.59 22.75 29.37
N ARG A 62 0.38 22.30 29.72
CA ARG A 62 -0.42 21.28 29.03
C ARG A 62 -0.92 21.66 27.63
N SER A 63 -0.64 22.86 27.12
CA SER A 63 -1.08 23.29 25.78
C SER A 63 0.08 23.57 24.81
N HIS A 64 1.33 23.37 25.23
CA HIS A 64 2.51 23.73 24.43
C HIS A 64 3.35 22.49 24.11
N PHE A 65 3.11 21.90 22.94
CA PHE A 65 3.84 20.74 22.44
C PHE A 65 4.39 21.02 21.04
N VAL A 66 5.50 20.37 20.69
CA VAL A 66 5.82 20.10 19.28
C VAL A 66 5.03 18.86 18.89
N ALA A 67 4.23 18.95 17.84
CA ALA A 67 3.52 17.80 17.29
C ALA A 67 4.25 17.33 16.04
N SER A 68 4.48 16.02 15.93
CA SER A 68 4.85 15.35 14.68
C SER A 68 3.67 14.51 14.24
N ASP A 69 3.29 14.62 12.97
CA ASP A 69 2.22 13.82 12.39
C ASP A 69 2.83 12.78 11.47
N ASN A 70 2.52 11.52 11.76
CA ASN A 70 3.14 10.38 11.09
C ASN A 70 2.04 9.51 10.51
N VAL A 71 2.14 9.18 9.22
CA VAL A 71 1.25 8.22 8.57
C VAL A 71 2.06 7.04 8.04
N GLY A 72 1.62 5.83 8.36
CA GLY A 72 2.25 4.62 7.86
C GLY A 72 1.82 3.39 8.65
N GLY A 73 2.45 2.26 8.33
CA GLY A 73 2.16 0.96 8.92
C GLY A 73 2.24 -0.12 7.85
N THR A 74 1.56 -1.23 8.06
CA THR A 74 1.57 -2.37 7.13
C THR A 74 0.20 -2.67 6.57
N PHE A 75 0.15 -3.18 5.34
CA PHE A 75 -1.05 -3.82 4.79
C PHE A 75 -0.69 -5.18 4.18
N THR A 76 -1.62 -6.12 4.28
CA THR A 76 -1.46 -7.47 3.74
C THR A 76 -2.66 -7.79 2.85
N ILE A 77 -2.38 -8.22 1.62
CA ILE A 77 -3.40 -8.58 0.62
C ILE A 77 -3.01 -9.89 -0.07
N GLU A 78 -3.97 -10.50 -0.75
CA GLU A 78 -3.68 -11.56 -1.72
C GLU A 78 -3.07 -10.96 -2.98
N ALA A 79 -2.03 -11.61 -3.49
CA ALA A 79 -1.42 -11.25 -4.76
C ALA A 79 -2.40 -11.57 -5.90
N ASN A 80 -2.72 -10.56 -6.71
CA ASN A 80 -3.55 -10.71 -7.90
C ASN A 80 -2.93 -9.97 -9.09
N TYR A 81 -3.20 -10.43 -10.31
CA TYR A 81 -2.59 -9.85 -11.50
C TYR A 81 -3.03 -8.40 -11.79
N SER A 82 -4.19 -8.00 -11.28
CA SER A 82 -4.77 -6.69 -11.54
C SER A 82 -4.07 -5.56 -10.77
N THR A 83 -3.56 -5.82 -9.55
CA THR A 83 -3.00 -4.78 -8.68
C THR A 83 -1.53 -4.98 -8.32
N ILE A 84 -1.03 -6.21 -8.36
CA ILE A 84 0.37 -6.50 -7.96
C ILE A 84 1.37 -5.71 -8.79
N GLY A 85 1.08 -5.46 -10.07
CA GLY A 85 1.98 -4.70 -10.95
C GLY A 85 2.21 -3.26 -10.50
N LEU A 86 1.18 -2.60 -9.99
CA LEU A 86 1.29 -1.23 -9.46
C LEU A 86 2.19 -1.21 -8.22
N ILE A 87 2.01 -2.18 -7.32
CA ILE A 87 2.77 -2.32 -6.08
C ILE A 87 4.23 -2.66 -6.38
N LEU A 88 4.49 -3.62 -7.28
CA LEU A 88 5.83 -4.00 -7.71
C LEU A 88 6.58 -2.83 -8.33
N LYS A 89 5.92 -2.03 -9.18
CA LYS A 89 6.54 -0.82 -9.76
C LYS A 89 6.95 0.18 -8.69
N HIS A 90 6.13 0.39 -7.65
CA HIS A 90 6.42 1.36 -6.59
C HIS A 90 7.37 0.80 -5.52
N ALA A 91 7.48 -0.52 -5.40
CA ALA A 91 8.45 -1.17 -4.53
C ALA A 91 9.84 -1.24 -5.19
N LEU A 92 9.93 -1.46 -6.50
CA LEU A 92 11.19 -1.68 -7.23
C LEU A 92 11.71 -0.42 -7.95
N GLY A 93 10.84 0.54 -8.27
CA GLY A 93 11.21 1.82 -8.88
C GLY A 93 11.10 1.88 -10.40
N ALA A 94 11.23 0.76 -11.10
CA ALA A 94 11.04 0.70 -12.55
C ALA A 94 10.13 -0.45 -12.97
N GLY A 95 9.36 -0.22 -14.03
CA GLY A 95 8.47 -1.21 -14.63
C GLY A 95 8.26 -0.96 -16.12
N SER A 96 8.31 -2.00 -16.92
CA SER A 96 8.08 -1.97 -18.37
C SER A 96 7.18 -3.12 -18.79
N THR A 97 6.35 -2.89 -19.80
CA THR A 97 5.52 -3.93 -20.41
C THR A 97 5.98 -4.15 -21.85
N SER A 98 6.38 -5.38 -22.16
CA SER A 98 6.55 -5.81 -23.55
C SER A 98 5.25 -6.39 -24.06
N ALA A 99 4.78 -5.86 -25.20
CA ALA A 99 3.62 -6.42 -25.89
C ALA A 99 3.94 -7.84 -26.39
N GLY A 100 3.01 -8.78 -26.21
CA GLY A 100 3.18 -10.18 -26.58
C GLY A 100 1.90 -11.00 -26.39
N THR A 101 2.01 -12.32 -26.47
CA THR A 101 0.90 -13.24 -26.14
C THR A 101 1.43 -14.37 -25.27
N PRO A 102 1.38 -14.26 -23.92
CA PRO A 102 0.89 -13.13 -23.11
C PRO A 102 1.83 -11.91 -23.08
N ASN A 103 1.33 -10.77 -22.62
CA ASN A 103 2.17 -9.60 -22.31
C ASN A 103 3.18 -9.95 -21.20
N THR A 104 4.40 -9.42 -21.32
CA THR A 104 5.43 -9.59 -20.29
C THR A 104 5.62 -8.29 -19.54
N HIS A 105 5.42 -8.33 -18.22
CA HIS A 105 5.71 -7.22 -17.32
C HIS A 105 7.03 -7.47 -16.61
N SER A 106 7.98 -6.54 -16.73
CA SER A 106 9.28 -6.61 -16.08
C SER A 106 9.40 -5.45 -15.09
N TYR A 107 9.71 -5.78 -13.85
CA TYR A 107 9.97 -4.81 -12.79
C TYR A 107 11.41 -4.97 -12.33
N THR A 108 12.14 -3.86 -12.25
CA THR A 108 13.58 -3.85 -11.97
C THR A 108 13.89 -2.88 -10.85
N MET A 109 14.91 -3.23 -10.07
CA MET A 109 15.46 -2.36 -9.03
C MET A 109 16.06 -1.12 -9.68
N ALA A 110 15.45 0.04 -9.47
CA ALA A 110 15.95 1.33 -9.91
C ALA A 110 16.72 2.03 -8.78
N ALA A 111 17.57 2.99 -9.14
CA ALA A 111 18.31 3.79 -8.18
C ALA A 111 17.41 4.73 -7.35
N ALA A 112 16.22 5.06 -7.87
CA ALA A 112 15.23 5.87 -7.21
C ALA A 112 13.84 5.25 -7.39
N LEU A 113 13.01 5.37 -6.36
CA LEU A 113 11.59 5.02 -6.42
C LEU A 113 10.81 6.11 -7.17
N PRO A 114 9.58 5.83 -7.64
CA PRO A 114 8.80 6.81 -8.38
C PRO A 114 8.49 8.02 -7.50
N ASP A 115 8.77 9.22 -7.99
CA ASP A 115 8.63 10.47 -7.22
C ASP A 115 7.18 10.78 -6.84
N ASN A 116 6.22 10.31 -7.64
CA ASN A 116 4.82 10.65 -7.52
C ASN A 116 4.10 9.98 -6.33
N GLY A 117 4.68 8.93 -5.71
CA GLY A 117 4.04 8.17 -4.65
C GLY A 117 2.71 7.51 -5.05
N LEU A 118 2.09 6.80 -4.09
CA LEU A 118 0.75 6.21 -4.23
C LEU A 118 -0.27 7.00 -3.41
N THR A 119 -1.53 6.99 -3.85
CA THR A 119 -2.67 7.33 -2.99
C THR A 119 -3.30 6.02 -2.52
N ALA A 120 -3.46 5.88 -1.20
CA ALA A 120 -4.11 4.72 -0.59
C ALA A 120 -5.38 5.16 0.13
N SER A 121 -6.48 4.46 -0.10
CA SER A 121 -7.70 4.60 0.71
C SER A 121 -7.99 3.29 1.42
N ILE A 122 -8.10 3.35 2.73
CA ILE A 122 -8.27 2.17 3.59
C ILE A 122 -9.66 2.20 4.19
N VAL A 123 -10.44 1.16 3.87
CA VAL A 123 -11.78 0.96 4.40
C VAL A 123 -11.76 -0.22 5.36
N ARG A 124 -12.14 0.03 6.62
CA ARG A 124 -12.19 -0.98 7.69
C ARG A 124 -13.66 -1.25 8.02
N GLY A 125 -14.27 -2.24 7.39
CA GLY A 125 -15.67 -2.62 7.60
C GLY A 125 -16.65 -2.16 6.52
N SER A 126 -17.84 -2.78 6.50
CA SER A 126 -18.94 -2.44 5.58
C SER A 126 -19.54 -1.06 5.86
N GLY A 127 -19.59 -0.18 4.85
CA GLY A 127 -20.26 1.13 4.92
C GLY A 127 -19.45 2.24 5.61
N GLY A 128 -18.13 2.07 5.75
CA GLY A 128 -17.25 3.05 6.38
C GLY A 128 -16.67 4.06 5.39
N THR A 129 -16.49 5.31 5.84
CA THR A 129 -15.65 6.29 5.15
C THR A 129 -14.19 5.86 5.24
N GLY A 130 -13.52 5.78 4.09
CA GLY A 130 -12.12 5.36 3.99
C GLY A 130 -11.17 6.44 4.49
N GLU A 131 -10.09 6.02 5.12
CA GLU A 131 -8.98 6.89 5.48
C GLU A 131 -8.10 7.06 4.24
N ILE A 132 -7.99 8.29 3.73
CA ILE A 132 -7.16 8.61 2.56
C ILE A 132 -5.78 9.05 3.02
N ILE A 133 -4.77 8.39 2.45
CA ILE A 133 -3.36 8.63 2.67
C ILE A 133 -2.72 8.95 1.32
N GLU A 134 -1.97 10.05 1.31
CA GLU A 134 -1.31 10.57 0.12
C GLU A 134 0.18 10.29 0.18
N GLY A 135 0.86 10.39 -0.97
CA GLY A 135 2.33 10.28 -1.02
C GLY A 135 2.88 8.95 -0.50
N VAL A 136 2.09 7.87 -0.55
CA VAL A 136 2.45 6.57 0.01
C VAL A 136 3.66 6.01 -0.74
N ARG A 137 4.73 5.72 0.00
CA ARG A 137 5.94 5.02 -0.44
C ARG A 137 6.03 3.68 0.25
N ILE A 138 6.50 2.67 -0.49
CA ILE A 138 6.72 1.32 0.02
C ILE A 138 8.14 1.24 0.58
N ALA A 139 8.26 1.15 1.89
CA ALA A 139 9.53 1.01 2.59
C ALA A 139 10.07 -0.42 2.49
N SER A 140 9.18 -1.40 2.64
CA SER A 140 9.49 -2.83 2.54
C SER A 140 8.32 -3.59 1.93
N MET A 141 8.60 -4.65 1.21
CA MET A 141 7.61 -5.54 0.62
C MET A 141 8.07 -6.98 0.76
N THR A 142 7.20 -7.83 1.30
CA THR A 142 7.41 -9.27 1.40
C THR A 142 6.37 -10.00 0.58
N PHE A 143 6.84 -10.71 -0.43
CA PHE A 143 6.03 -11.63 -1.23
C PHE A 143 6.23 -13.04 -0.69
N THR A 144 5.15 -13.74 -0.38
CA THR A 144 5.18 -15.14 0.08
C THR A 144 4.31 -16.00 -0.80
N SER A 145 4.84 -17.15 -1.24
CA SER A 145 4.06 -18.18 -1.92
C SER A 145 4.40 -19.54 -1.35
N ASN A 146 3.36 -20.27 -0.94
CA ASN A 146 3.45 -21.65 -0.49
C ASN A 146 2.72 -22.56 -1.48
N SER A 147 3.22 -23.79 -1.61
CA SER A 147 2.58 -24.82 -2.41
C SER A 147 1.11 -25.00 -2.00
N ALA A 148 0.22 -24.98 -2.99
CA ALA A 148 -1.23 -25.09 -2.83
C ALA A 148 -1.91 -23.94 -2.06
N GLU A 149 -1.26 -22.78 -1.96
CA GLU A 149 -1.84 -21.56 -1.39
C GLU A 149 -1.81 -20.40 -2.39
N VAL A 150 -2.66 -19.41 -2.14
CA VAL A 150 -2.63 -18.12 -2.82
C VAL A 150 -1.40 -17.36 -2.31
N ALA A 151 -0.64 -16.75 -3.23
CA ALA A 151 0.47 -15.92 -2.82
C ALA A 151 -0.03 -14.67 -2.08
N THR A 152 0.69 -14.27 -1.04
CA THR A 152 0.36 -13.08 -0.24
C THR A 152 1.44 -12.03 -0.40
N LEU A 153 1.01 -10.77 -0.29
CA LEU A 153 1.87 -9.62 -0.31
C LEU A 153 1.66 -8.83 0.98
N GLU A 154 2.75 -8.60 1.70
CA GLU A 154 2.78 -7.67 2.82
C GLU A 154 3.66 -6.48 2.45
N CYS A 155 3.14 -5.28 2.64
CA CYS A 155 3.85 -4.04 2.37
C CYS A 155 3.91 -3.19 3.63
N GLU A 156 5.10 -2.73 3.98
CA GLU A 156 5.31 -1.64 4.91
C GLU A 156 5.35 -0.32 4.14
N VAL A 157 4.54 0.63 4.59
CA VAL A 157 4.37 1.92 3.94
C VAL A 157 4.59 3.10 4.86
N ILE A 158 5.08 4.18 4.26
CA ILE A 158 5.19 5.50 4.83
C ILE A 158 4.40 6.42 3.91
N GLY A 159 3.52 7.24 4.46
CA GLY A 159 2.73 8.19 3.70
C GLY A 159 2.79 9.59 4.28
N GLU A 160 2.16 10.51 3.58
CA GLU A 160 1.95 11.88 4.03
C GLU A 160 0.52 12.07 4.50
N THR A 161 0.34 13.08 5.35
CA THR A 161 -0.98 13.55 5.75
C THR A 161 -1.67 14.16 4.53
N SER A 162 -2.87 13.66 4.20
CA SER A 162 -3.69 14.28 3.17
C SER A 162 -4.14 15.68 3.58
N ASN A 163 -4.08 16.63 2.64
CA ASN A 163 -4.61 17.99 2.80
C ASN A 163 -6.07 18.09 2.31
N VAL A 164 -6.81 16.98 2.26
CA VAL A 164 -8.20 16.98 1.77
C VAL A 164 -9.13 17.52 2.85
N THR A 165 -9.25 18.85 2.89
CA THR A 165 -10.32 19.53 3.59
C THR A 165 -11.64 19.25 2.88
N THR A 166 -12.46 18.34 3.40
CA THR A 166 -13.86 18.24 2.96
C THR A 166 -14.63 19.47 3.48
N THR A 167 -15.66 19.91 2.76
CA THR A 167 -16.47 21.11 3.08
C THR A 167 -17.08 21.10 4.50
N ASP A 168 -17.10 19.94 5.17
CA ASP A 168 -17.60 19.74 6.53
C ASP A 168 -16.50 19.78 7.63
N GLY A 169 -15.26 20.16 7.28
CA GLY A 169 -14.14 20.21 8.23
C GLY A 169 -13.67 18.84 8.74
N SER A 170 -14.11 17.74 8.11
CA SER A 170 -13.64 16.39 8.36
C SER A 170 -12.48 16.08 7.40
N GLU A 171 -11.26 16.45 7.80
CA GLU A 171 -10.11 16.59 6.89
C GLU A 171 -9.33 15.30 6.56
N THR A 172 -9.88 14.09 6.66
CA THR A 172 -9.08 12.87 6.35
C THR A 172 -9.91 11.68 5.89
N ARG A 173 -11.22 11.86 5.77
CA ARG A 173 -12.16 10.79 5.41
C ARG A 173 -13.00 11.28 4.26
N ALA A 174 -12.58 11.00 3.03
CA ALA A 174 -13.53 11.10 1.93
C ALA A 174 -14.46 9.88 2.01
N ASP A 175 -15.66 10.02 1.49
CA ASP A 175 -16.48 8.86 1.14
C ASP A 175 -15.64 8.02 0.17
N ALA A 176 -15.06 6.92 0.65
CA ALA A 176 -14.44 5.96 -0.24
C ALA A 176 -15.59 5.49 -1.10
N SER A 177 -15.59 5.92 -2.36
CA SER A 177 -16.78 5.98 -3.20
C SER A 177 -17.73 4.84 -2.87
N THR A 178 -18.92 5.18 -2.37
CA THR A 178 -20.01 4.23 -2.08
C THR A 178 -20.53 3.53 -3.33
N ASP A 179 -19.84 3.68 -4.47
CA ASP A 179 -20.10 2.98 -5.70
C ASP A 179 -19.89 1.48 -5.48
N ALA A 180 -21.01 0.79 -5.24
CA ALA A 180 -21.09 -0.64 -5.08
C ALA A 180 -20.50 -1.41 -6.29
N THR A 181 -20.26 -0.75 -7.42
CA THR A 181 -19.56 -1.33 -8.58
C THR A 181 -18.05 -1.51 -8.36
N LEU A 182 -17.40 -0.70 -7.50
CA LEU A 182 -15.99 -0.87 -7.13
C LEU A 182 -15.78 -2.03 -6.15
N ILE A 183 -16.76 -2.27 -5.26
CA ILE A 183 -16.77 -3.42 -4.33
C ILE A 183 -17.03 -4.73 -5.09
N ALA A 184 -17.72 -4.68 -6.23
CA ALA A 184 -17.92 -5.83 -7.11
C ALA A 184 -16.67 -6.21 -7.93
N ALA A 185 -15.62 -5.38 -7.94
CA ALA A 185 -14.35 -5.63 -8.62
C ALA A 185 -13.28 -6.21 -7.68
N ILE A 186 -13.68 -7.11 -6.76
CA ILE A 186 -12.72 -7.95 -6.05
C ILE A 186 -11.99 -8.77 -7.12
N PRO A 187 -10.66 -8.63 -7.25
CA PRO A 187 -9.92 -9.28 -8.33
C PRO A 187 -10.05 -10.80 -8.23
N ASP A 188 -10.60 -11.41 -9.28
CA ASP A 188 -10.97 -12.83 -9.35
C ASP A 188 -9.80 -13.75 -9.81
N ASP A 189 -8.62 -13.17 -10.06
CA ASP A 189 -7.45 -13.85 -10.59
C ASP A 189 -6.26 -13.85 -9.61
N PRO A 190 -6.31 -14.68 -8.55
CA PRO A 190 -5.22 -14.80 -7.59
C PRO A 190 -3.96 -15.41 -8.23
N VAL A 191 -2.80 -14.96 -7.77
CA VAL A 191 -1.53 -15.57 -8.11
C VAL A 191 -1.38 -16.85 -7.29
N LEU A 192 -1.50 -17.99 -7.98
CA LEU A 192 -1.31 -19.31 -7.38
C LEU A 192 0.14 -19.76 -7.51
N HIS A 193 0.59 -20.59 -6.57
CA HIS A 193 1.96 -21.15 -6.56
C HIS A 193 2.39 -21.76 -7.90
N HIS A 194 1.49 -22.48 -8.59
CA HIS A 194 1.79 -23.11 -9.87
C HIS A 194 1.90 -22.12 -11.06
N HIS A 195 1.41 -20.88 -10.91
CA HIS A 195 1.59 -19.82 -11.90
C HIS A 195 3.01 -19.22 -11.86
N MET A 196 3.72 -19.35 -10.74
CA MET A 196 5.13 -19.00 -10.64
C MET A 196 5.91 -20.07 -11.40
N THR A 197 6.33 -19.73 -12.62
CA THR A 197 6.72 -20.64 -13.71
C THR A 197 7.41 -21.92 -13.22
N GLY A 198 6.70 -23.04 -13.28
CA GLY A 198 7.25 -24.39 -13.13
C GLY A 198 7.78 -24.76 -11.74
N GLY A 199 7.46 -23.98 -10.70
CA GLY A 199 7.84 -24.27 -9.33
C GLY A 199 9.32 -24.55 -9.15
N THR A 200 10.21 -24.02 -9.99
CA THR A 200 11.63 -24.33 -9.98
C THR A 200 12.45 -23.08 -9.77
N PHE A 201 13.28 -23.08 -8.73
CA PHE A 201 14.32 -22.10 -8.51
C PHE A 201 15.58 -22.61 -9.20
N ALA A 202 16.08 -21.83 -10.15
CA ALA A 202 17.32 -22.15 -10.83
C ALA A 202 18.48 -21.36 -10.21
N PHE A 203 19.52 -22.06 -9.78
CA PHE A 203 20.79 -21.46 -9.34
C PHE A 203 21.95 -22.25 -9.92
N ASP A 204 22.90 -21.55 -10.52
CA ASP A 204 24.10 -22.16 -11.14
C ASP A 204 23.79 -23.28 -12.14
N GLY A 205 22.71 -23.11 -12.92
CA GLY A 205 22.27 -24.09 -13.93
C GLY A 205 21.45 -25.26 -13.39
N GLU A 206 21.29 -25.38 -12.06
CA GLU A 206 20.48 -26.43 -11.43
C GLU A 206 19.08 -25.93 -11.08
N ALA A 207 18.05 -26.66 -11.49
CA ALA A 207 16.64 -26.32 -11.23
C ALA A 207 16.09 -27.16 -10.07
N VAL A 208 15.65 -26.50 -9.00
CA VAL A 208 15.14 -27.15 -7.78
C VAL A 208 13.66 -26.83 -7.57
N SER A 209 12.84 -27.84 -7.32
CA SER A 209 11.41 -27.62 -7.02
C SER A 209 11.20 -26.87 -5.70
N VAL A 210 10.51 -25.74 -5.77
CA VAL A 210 10.23 -24.79 -4.70
C VAL A 210 8.90 -25.13 -4.06
N ARG A 211 8.95 -25.60 -2.81
CA ARG A 211 7.74 -25.81 -2.00
C ARG A 211 7.19 -24.51 -1.42
N SER A 212 8.08 -23.59 -1.07
CA SER A 212 7.75 -22.30 -0.48
C SER A 212 8.83 -21.28 -0.82
N VAL A 213 8.44 -20.05 -1.13
CA VAL A 213 9.34 -18.95 -1.37
C VAL A 213 8.87 -17.71 -0.63
N THR A 214 9.81 -17.01 0.00
CA THR A 214 9.61 -15.68 0.55
C THR A 214 10.67 -14.78 -0.04
N VAL A 215 10.24 -13.69 -0.67
CA VAL A 215 11.11 -12.65 -1.21
C VAL A 215 10.80 -11.36 -0.48
N THR A 216 11.80 -10.78 0.18
CA THR A 216 11.69 -9.48 0.83
C THR A 216 12.55 -8.46 0.09
N ILE A 217 11.92 -7.34 -0.25
CA ILE A 217 12.55 -6.16 -0.83
C ILE A 217 12.48 -5.07 0.22
N ASN A 218 13.63 -4.53 0.59
CA ASN A 218 13.74 -3.43 1.54
C ASN A 218 14.42 -2.25 0.85
N ASN A 219 13.70 -1.13 0.77
CA ASN A 219 14.17 0.09 0.13
C ASN A 219 14.98 0.99 1.09
N GLY A 220 15.11 0.60 2.37
CA GLY A 220 15.91 1.32 3.36
C GLY A 220 15.41 2.75 3.65
N ILE A 221 14.16 3.04 3.34
CA ILE A 221 13.56 4.36 3.51
C ILE A 221 13.19 4.54 4.98
N ALA A 222 13.64 5.65 5.57
CA ALA A 222 13.27 6.04 6.93
C ALA A 222 12.14 7.08 6.91
N ARG A 223 11.39 7.14 8.01
CA ARG A 223 10.43 8.22 8.30
C ARG A 223 11.15 9.52 8.61
#